data_AF-A0A2U3HZP2-F1
#
_entry.id   AF-A0A2U3HZP2-F1
#
_cell.length_a   1.000
_cell.length_b   1.000
_cell.length_c   1.000
_cell.angle_alpha   90.00
_cell.angle_beta   90.00
_cell.angle_gamma   90.00
#
_symmetry.space_group_name_H-M   'P 1'
#
loop_
_entity.id
_entity.type
_entity.pdbx_description
1 polymer ?
#
loop_
_entity_poly.entity_id
_entity_poly.type
_entity_poly.pdbx_seq_one_letter_code
_entity_poly.pdbx_strand_id
1 'polypeptide(L)'
;MSTLESIQARIEALQAKADALIARKSESVLQKIHELMSSHGLTISDIEQYSGTRKKAGKSTAAKKQGTVAYQDPKTGATWSGRGRAPGWIANAKDRSKFAVGASAPATKAKGKAGAAVKGNGKRKGQPRGPQPALYRDPQSGATWSGRGRAPAWLASVEDRTPFLIA
;
A
#
# COMPACT_ATOMS: atom_id res chain seq x y z
N MET A 1 -37.32 -2.12 -50.79
CA MET A 1 -37.16 -2.26 -49.32
C MET A 1 -36.26 -3.47 -49.08
N SER A 2 -35.12 -3.32 -48.41
CA SER A 2 -34.31 -4.48 -48.00
C SER A 2 -35.11 -5.30 -46.99
N THR A 3 -35.37 -6.58 -47.29
CA THR A 3 -36.13 -7.46 -46.42
C THR A 3 -35.31 -7.80 -45.18
N LEU A 4 -35.98 -8.03 -44.05
CA LEU A 4 -35.35 -8.34 -42.76
C LEU A 4 -34.37 -9.53 -42.89
N GLU A 5 -34.78 -10.58 -43.60
CA GLU A 5 -33.95 -11.76 -43.88
C GLU A 5 -32.64 -11.41 -44.60
N SER A 6 -32.69 -10.49 -45.59
CA SER A 6 -31.49 -10.06 -46.32
C SER A 6 -30.48 -9.33 -45.42
N ILE A 7 -30.97 -8.62 -44.41
CA ILE A 7 -30.13 -7.92 -43.43
C ILE A 7 -29.50 -8.94 -42.47
N GLN A 8 -30.29 -9.91 -41.99
CA GLN A 8 -29.81 -10.98 -41.11
C GLN A 8 -28.72 -11.84 -41.78
N ALA A 9 -28.96 -12.30 -43.01
CA ALA A 9 -27.98 -13.08 -43.76
C ALA A 9 -26.65 -12.32 -43.94
N ARG A 10 -26.71 -10.99 -44.14
CA ARG A 10 -25.51 -10.16 -44.25
C ARG A 10 -24.78 -10.01 -42.91
N ILE A 11 -25.48 -9.96 -41.79
CA ILE A 11 -24.88 -9.92 -40.45
C ILE A 11 -24.14 -11.23 -40.17
N GLU A 12 -24.77 -12.38 -40.40
CA GLU A 12 -24.16 -13.69 -40.18
C GLU A 12 -22.92 -13.88 -41.06
N ALA A 13 -22.99 -13.48 -42.34
CA ALA A 13 -21.84 -13.53 -43.24
C ALA A 13 -20.68 -12.62 -42.79
N LEU A 14 -20.97 -11.48 -42.15
CA LEU A 14 -19.94 -10.60 -41.59
C LEU A 14 -19.36 -11.16 -40.29
N GLN A 15 -20.19 -11.78 -39.44
CA GLN A 15 -19.73 -12.46 -38.22
C GLN A 15 -18.80 -13.63 -38.55
N ALA A 16 -19.19 -14.50 -39.49
CA ALA A 16 -18.35 -15.61 -39.94
C ALA A 16 -16.97 -15.13 -40.47
N LYS A 17 -16.95 -13.99 -41.17
CA LYS A 17 -15.69 -13.37 -41.62
C LYS A 17 -14.86 -12.83 -40.46
N ALA A 18 -15.49 -12.21 -39.47
CA ALA A 18 -14.80 -11.73 -38.28
C ALA A 18 -14.17 -12.88 -37.51
N ASP A 19 -14.91 -13.97 -37.29
CA ASP A 19 -14.44 -15.16 -36.59
C ASP A 19 -13.28 -15.83 -37.33
N ALA A 20 -13.36 -15.93 -38.66
CA ALA A 20 -12.26 -16.44 -39.47
C ALA A 20 -10.98 -15.59 -39.36
N LEU A 21 -11.12 -14.26 -39.25
CA LEU A 21 -9.98 -13.37 -39.03
C LEU A 21 -9.42 -13.49 -37.61
N ILE A 22 -10.27 -13.68 -36.61
CA ILE A 22 -9.86 -13.91 -35.22
C ILE A 22 -9.09 -15.24 -35.12
N ALA A 23 -9.60 -16.31 -35.74
CA ALA A 23 -8.95 -17.62 -35.76
C ALA A 23 -7.53 -17.53 -36.34
N ARG A 24 -7.37 -16.95 -37.54
CA ARG A 24 -6.05 -16.75 -38.18
C ARG A 24 -5.10 -15.92 -37.33
N LYS A 25 -5.59 -14.83 -36.71
CA LYS A 25 -4.76 -14.02 -35.82
C LYS A 25 -4.35 -14.82 -34.58
N SER A 26 -5.28 -15.56 -33.99
CA SER A 26 -5.03 -16.38 -32.80
C SER A 26 -4.00 -17.47 -33.06
N GLU A 27 -4.01 -18.12 -34.23
CA GLU A 27 -3.00 -19.13 -34.62
C GLU A 27 -1.59 -18.54 -34.60
N SER A 28 -1.39 -17.35 -35.20
CA SER A 28 -0.09 -16.68 -35.21
C SER A 28 0.40 -16.31 -33.80
N VAL A 29 -0.53 -15.95 -32.90
CA VAL A 29 -0.22 -15.63 -31.51
C VAL A 29 0.14 -16.89 -30.74
N LEU A 30 -0.62 -17.98 -30.93
CA LEU A 30 -0.34 -19.27 -30.31
C LEU A 30 1.02 -19.83 -30.72
N GLN A 31 1.40 -19.70 -32.00
CA GLN A 31 2.73 -20.08 -32.48
C GLN A 31 3.83 -19.31 -31.75
N LYS A 32 3.69 -17.98 -31.61
CA LYS A 32 4.65 -17.16 -30.85
C LYS A 32 4.71 -17.53 -29.38
N ILE A 33 3.57 -17.76 -28.74
CA ILE A 33 3.54 -18.17 -27.32
C ILE A 33 4.24 -19.53 -27.18
N HIS A 34 3.98 -20.49 -28.08
CA HIS A 34 4.63 -21.79 -28.06
C HIS A 34 6.14 -21.71 -28.29
N GLU A 35 6.59 -20.88 -29.23
CA GLU A 35 8.01 -20.61 -29.47
C GLU A 35 8.68 -20.02 -28.21
N LEU A 36 8.05 -19.02 -27.59
CA LEU A 36 8.53 -18.40 -26.35
C LEU A 36 8.52 -19.37 -25.16
N MET A 37 7.49 -20.21 -25.05
CA MET A 37 7.44 -21.25 -24.01
C MET A 37 8.58 -22.26 -24.20
N SER A 38 8.82 -22.69 -25.44
CA SER A 38 9.86 -23.67 -25.76
C SER A 38 11.27 -23.11 -25.55
N SER A 39 11.53 -21.87 -25.98
CA SER A 39 12.85 -21.24 -25.85
C SER A 39 13.24 -20.94 -24.40
N HIS A 40 12.26 -20.62 -23.55
CA HIS A 40 12.48 -20.32 -22.14
C HIS A 40 12.20 -21.50 -21.20
N GLY A 41 11.81 -22.67 -21.74
CA GLY A 41 11.43 -23.83 -20.94
C GLY A 41 10.28 -23.56 -19.98
N LEU A 42 9.36 -22.66 -20.36
CA LEU A 42 8.21 -22.28 -19.53
C LEU A 42 7.12 -23.34 -19.65
N THR A 43 6.61 -23.76 -18.50
CA THR A 43 5.46 -24.64 -18.42
C THR A 43 4.17 -23.84 -18.21
N ILE A 44 3.02 -24.46 -18.47
CA ILE A 44 1.71 -23.85 -18.19
C ILE A 44 1.62 -23.45 -16.71
N SER A 45 2.17 -24.26 -15.81
CA SER A 45 2.24 -23.96 -14.38
C SER A 45 3.02 -22.69 -14.06
N ASP A 46 4.08 -22.37 -14.81
CA ASP A 46 4.83 -21.13 -14.63
C ASP A 46 4.01 -19.91 -15.05
N ILE A 47 3.22 -20.05 -16.11
CA ILE A 47 2.30 -18.99 -16.58
C ILE A 47 1.16 -18.79 -15.59
N GLU A 48 0.58 -19.86 -15.05
CA GLU A 48 -0.47 -19.80 -14.03
C GLU A 48 0.01 -19.19 -12.71
N GLN A 49 1.24 -19.53 -12.28
CA GLN A 49 1.88 -18.93 -11.12
C GLN A 49 2.29 -17.48 -11.36
N TYR A 50 2.58 -17.12 -12.62
CA TYR A 50 2.87 -15.78 -13.05
C TYR A 50 1.60 -14.91 -13.06
N SER A 51 1.16 -14.50 -11.87
CA SER A 51 0.28 -13.34 -11.76
C SER A 51 1.12 -12.11 -12.09
N GLY A 52 0.90 -11.47 -13.25
CA GLY A 52 1.67 -10.31 -13.76
C GLY A 52 1.75 -9.10 -12.84
N THR A 53 1.18 -9.17 -11.64
CA THR A 53 1.49 -8.32 -10.50
C THR A 53 2.18 -9.19 -9.44
N ARG A 54 3.52 -9.17 -9.40
CA ARG A 54 4.31 -9.80 -8.34
C ARG A 54 3.89 -9.20 -7.00
N LYS A 55 2.86 -9.77 -6.35
CA LYS A 55 2.56 -9.49 -4.95
C LYS A 55 3.80 -9.91 -4.19
N LYS A 56 4.56 -8.91 -3.75
CA LYS A 56 5.71 -9.05 -2.86
C LYS A 56 5.37 -10.13 -1.82
N ALA A 57 5.93 -11.32 -2.00
CA ALA A 57 6.00 -12.35 -0.97
C ALA A 57 6.87 -11.76 0.14
N GLY A 58 6.21 -11.02 1.02
CA GLY A 58 6.83 -10.04 1.91
C GLY A 58 5.77 -9.33 2.75
N LYS A 59 4.70 -10.05 3.07
CA LYS A 59 3.82 -9.72 4.18
C LYS A 59 3.18 -11.04 4.56
N SER A 60 3.82 -11.78 5.47
CA SER A 60 3.04 -12.68 6.29
C SER A 60 1.84 -11.88 6.77
N THR A 61 0.65 -12.43 6.57
CA THR A 61 -0.54 -12.00 7.27
C THR A 61 -0.26 -12.23 8.74
N ALA A 62 0.46 -11.29 9.36
CA ALA A 62 0.44 -11.09 10.78
C ALA A 62 -1.03 -10.89 11.08
N ALA A 63 -1.68 -11.96 11.54
CA ALA A 63 -3.01 -11.92 12.09
C ALA A 63 -3.06 -10.64 12.92
N LYS A 64 -3.92 -9.71 12.54
CA LYS A 64 -4.24 -8.57 13.40
C LYS A 64 -4.56 -9.22 14.72
N LYS A 65 -3.69 -9.12 15.72
CA LYS A 65 -4.04 -9.53 17.07
C LYS A 65 -5.22 -8.63 17.42
N GLN A 66 -6.45 -9.18 17.38
CA GLN A 66 -7.63 -8.55 17.94
C GLN A 66 -7.20 -8.02 19.31
N GLY A 67 -7.31 -6.69 19.48
CA GLY A 67 -6.83 -6.04 20.69
C GLY A 67 -7.53 -6.67 21.89
N THR A 68 -6.74 -7.29 22.77
CA THR A 68 -7.21 -7.85 24.03
C THR A 68 -8.09 -6.80 24.72
N VAL A 69 -9.35 -7.15 25.00
CA VAL A 69 -10.26 -6.31 25.78
C VAL A 69 -9.69 -6.28 27.20
N ALA A 70 -9.03 -5.18 27.55
CA ALA A 70 -8.36 -5.05 28.83
C ALA A 70 -9.30 -4.55 29.92
N TYR A 71 -10.35 -3.80 29.57
CA TYR A 71 -11.29 -3.21 30.51
C TYR A 71 -12.75 -3.23 29.99
N GLN A 72 -13.73 -3.41 30.88
CA GLN A 72 -15.16 -3.41 30.59
C GLN A 72 -15.94 -2.64 31.66
N ASP A 73 -16.92 -1.84 31.22
CA ASP A 73 -17.84 -1.12 32.10
C ASP A 73 -18.93 -2.08 32.64
N PRO A 74 -19.09 -2.24 33.96
CA PRO A 74 -20.13 -3.09 34.56
C PRO A 74 -21.56 -2.56 34.34
N LYS A 75 -21.74 -1.27 34.03
CA LYS A 75 -23.07 -0.67 33.86
C LYS A 75 -23.54 -0.65 32.42
N THR A 76 -22.64 -0.45 31.47
CA THR A 76 -22.97 -0.28 30.04
C THR A 76 -22.42 -1.40 29.14
N GLY A 77 -21.57 -2.27 29.68
CA GLY A 77 -20.89 -3.32 28.92
C GLY A 77 -19.81 -2.80 27.96
N ALA A 78 -19.56 -1.49 27.92
CA ALA A 78 -18.59 -0.89 27.01
C ALA A 78 -17.17 -1.39 27.32
N THR A 79 -16.49 -1.87 26.29
CA THR A 79 -15.13 -2.44 26.41
C THR A 79 -14.06 -1.48 25.90
N TRP A 80 -12.94 -1.40 26.59
CA TRP A 80 -11.77 -0.63 26.18
C TRP A 80 -10.49 -1.47 26.22
N SER A 81 -9.71 -1.43 25.15
CA SER A 81 -8.50 -2.24 24.98
C SER A 81 -7.27 -1.71 25.72
N GLY A 82 -7.41 -0.65 26.53
CA GLY A 82 -6.31 0.00 27.23
C GLY A 82 -5.36 0.81 26.35
N ARG A 83 -5.65 0.91 25.03
CA ARG A 83 -4.90 1.74 24.07
C ARG A 83 -5.75 2.91 23.58
N GLY A 84 -5.10 4.08 23.46
CA GLY A 84 -5.73 5.31 22.96
C GLY A 84 -6.37 6.16 24.07
N ARG A 85 -7.26 7.09 23.70
CA ARG A 85 -8.01 7.89 24.67
C ARG A 85 -8.99 6.99 25.43
N ALA A 86 -8.94 7.08 26.75
CA ALA A 86 -9.86 6.38 27.64
C ALA A 86 -11.29 6.94 27.47
N PRO A 87 -12.31 6.08 27.34
CA PRO A 87 -13.72 6.49 27.42
C PRO A 87 -14.06 7.14 28.77
N GLY A 88 -15.09 7.99 28.79
CA GLY A 88 -15.46 8.78 29.98
C GLY A 88 -15.72 7.96 31.25
N TRP A 89 -16.21 6.72 31.11
CA TRP A 89 -16.51 5.81 32.22
C TRP A 89 -15.25 5.29 32.95
N ILE A 90 -14.10 5.15 32.27
CA ILE A 90 -12.81 4.73 32.88
C ILE A 90 -11.81 5.88 33.02
N ALA A 91 -12.02 7.00 32.31
CA ALA A 91 -11.13 8.15 32.32
C ALA A 91 -11.02 8.78 33.73
N ASN A 92 -12.17 8.92 34.40
CA ASN A 92 -12.30 9.59 35.71
C ASN A 92 -12.20 8.62 36.91
N ALA A 93 -12.07 7.32 36.66
CA ALA A 93 -11.94 6.33 37.72
C ALA A 93 -10.57 6.46 38.41
N LYS A 94 -10.57 6.60 39.74
CA LYS A 94 -9.36 6.62 40.58
C LYS A 94 -8.55 5.32 40.40
N ASP A 95 -9.24 4.19 40.28
CA ASP A 95 -8.66 2.87 40.07
C ASP A 95 -9.24 2.23 38.80
N ARG A 96 -8.47 2.24 37.71
CA ARG A 96 -8.88 1.62 36.43
C ARG A 96 -8.94 0.09 36.50
N SER A 97 -8.24 -0.52 37.47
CA SER A 97 -8.19 -1.96 37.70
C SER A 97 -9.55 -2.57 38.07
N LYS A 98 -10.49 -1.78 38.62
CA LYS A 98 -11.86 -2.22 38.94
C LYS A 98 -12.68 -2.62 37.71
N PHE A 99 -12.24 -2.15 36.54
CA PHE A 99 -12.88 -2.41 35.27
C PHE A 99 -12.09 -3.42 34.43
N ALA A 100 -10.96 -3.96 34.92
CA ALA A 100 -10.11 -4.82 34.11
C ALA A 100 -10.76 -6.20 33.91
N VAL A 101 -10.93 -6.62 32.66
CA VAL A 101 -11.42 -7.97 32.33
C VAL A 101 -10.25 -8.93 32.51
N GLY A 102 -10.22 -9.58 33.68
CA GLY A 102 -9.11 -10.42 34.15
C GLY A 102 -8.82 -10.30 35.65
N ALA A 103 -9.45 -9.36 36.37
CA ALA A 103 -9.26 -9.15 37.80
C ALA A 103 -10.18 -10.00 38.70
N SER A 104 -10.40 -11.28 38.34
CA SER A 104 -10.84 -12.31 39.28
C SER A 104 -9.79 -13.42 39.33
N ALA A 105 -8.61 -13.08 39.86
CA ALA A 105 -7.62 -14.00 40.44
C ALA A 105 -6.46 -13.17 41.04
N PRO A 106 -6.00 -13.43 42.28
CA PRO A 106 -5.04 -12.56 42.96
C PRO A 106 -3.57 -12.81 42.56
N ALA A 107 -2.84 -11.71 42.43
CA ALA A 107 -1.42 -11.45 42.71
C ALA A 107 -0.32 -12.43 42.25
N THR A 108 0.64 -11.91 41.46
CA THR A 108 2.05 -11.77 41.89
C THR A 108 2.74 -10.64 41.11
N LYS A 109 3.66 -9.95 41.79
CA LYS A 109 4.43 -8.77 41.34
C LYS A 109 5.74 -9.18 40.66
N ALA A 110 6.17 -8.45 39.62
CA ALA A 110 7.58 -8.13 39.32
C ALA A 110 7.64 -7.07 38.19
N LYS A 111 7.71 -5.76 38.51
CA LYS A 111 8.93 -4.94 38.61
C LYS A 111 9.71 -4.79 37.29
N GLY A 112 9.45 -3.70 36.56
CA GLY A 112 10.28 -3.18 35.47
C GLY A 112 10.32 -1.66 35.54
N LYS A 113 11.51 -1.10 35.76
CA LYS A 113 11.80 0.32 36.05
C LYS A 113 11.30 1.28 34.96
N ALA A 114 10.79 2.43 35.43
CA ALA A 114 10.60 3.64 34.65
C ALA A 114 11.93 4.17 34.11
N GLY A 115 11.97 4.44 32.80
CA GLY A 115 12.96 5.27 32.13
C GLY A 115 12.26 6.53 31.61
N ALA A 116 12.85 7.68 31.91
CA ALA A 116 12.27 9.01 31.80
C ALA A 116 11.82 9.42 30.39
N ALA A 117 10.78 10.25 30.37
CA ALA A 117 10.23 10.91 29.19
C ALA A 117 11.16 12.04 28.70
N VAL A 118 11.39 12.10 27.39
CA VAL A 118 11.81 13.33 26.71
C VAL A 118 10.73 13.69 25.67
N LYS A 119 10.23 14.93 25.79
CA LYS A 119 9.31 15.59 24.86
C LYS A 119 9.85 15.53 23.43
N GLY A 120 9.05 15.06 22.48
CA GLY A 120 9.32 15.16 21.05
C GLY A 120 8.02 15.24 20.26
N ASN A 121 7.72 16.45 19.79
CA ASN A 121 6.54 16.79 19.00
C ASN A 121 6.47 15.89 17.74
N GLY A 122 5.27 15.42 17.40
CA GLY A 122 5.10 14.36 16.39
C GLY A 122 5.58 14.69 14.98
N LYS A 123 5.93 13.63 14.24
CA LYS A 123 5.49 13.28 12.86
C LYS A 123 6.63 12.76 11.95
N ARG A 124 6.78 11.43 11.88
CA ARG A 124 6.75 10.56 10.67
C ARG A 124 7.67 9.33 10.81
N LYS A 125 7.06 8.14 10.70
CA LYS A 125 7.76 6.89 10.39
C LYS A 125 8.28 6.96 8.95
N GLY A 126 9.58 7.15 8.79
CA GLY A 126 10.32 6.97 7.55
C GLY A 126 11.78 6.71 7.91
N GLN A 127 12.42 5.80 7.20
CA GLN A 127 13.84 5.46 7.36
C GLN A 127 14.71 6.73 7.48
N PRO A 128 15.71 6.79 8.39
CA PRO A 128 16.63 7.92 8.43
C PRO A 128 17.37 7.95 7.09
N ARG A 129 16.98 8.88 6.22
CA ARG A 129 17.65 9.12 4.96
C ARG A 129 18.94 9.87 5.28
N GLY A 130 20.08 9.26 4.98
CA GLY A 130 21.39 9.90 5.07
C GLY A 130 21.45 11.22 4.30
N PRO A 131 22.48 12.05 4.54
CA PRO A 131 22.64 13.35 3.89
C PRO A 131 22.49 13.18 2.38
N GLN A 132 21.47 13.82 1.80
CA GLN A 132 21.15 13.67 0.40
C GLN A 132 22.10 14.53 -0.44
N PRO A 133 22.57 14.05 -1.61
CA PRO A 133 23.34 14.86 -2.53
C PRO A 133 22.51 16.07 -2.98
N ALA A 134 23.12 17.25 -2.94
CA ALA A 134 22.54 18.47 -3.47
C ALA A 134 22.54 18.37 -5.00
N LEU A 135 21.36 18.50 -5.63
CA LEU A 135 21.20 18.35 -7.08
C LEU A 135 21.10 19.70 -7.77
N TYR A 136 20.64 20.73 -7.05
CA TYR A 136 20.52 22.09 -7.55
C TYR A 136 21.14 23.10 -6.58
N ARG A 137 21.80 24.16 -7.07
CA ARG A 137 22.36 25.27 -6.31
C ARG A 137 21.87 26.60 -6.89
N ASP A 138 21.44 27.48 -6.00
CA ASP A 138 21.13 28.86 -6.32
C ASP A 138 22.43 29.67 -6.51
N PRO A 139 22.66 30.30 -7.69
CA PRO A 139 23.83 31.13 -7.92
C PRO A 139 23.84 32.43 -7.10
N GLN A 140 22.69 32.93 -6.63
CA GLN A 140 22.61 34.18 -5.89
C GLN A 140 22.79 33.99 -4.38
N SER A 141 22.15 32.96 -3.80
CA SER A 141 22.18 32.73 -2.36
C SER A 141 23.06 31.56 -1.92
N GLY A 142 23.52 30.73 -2.86
CA GLY A 142 24.24 29.49 -2.56
C GLY A 142 23.37 28.39 -1.93
N ALA A 143 22.06 28.60 -1.81
CA ALA A 143 21.13 27.61 -1.29
C ALA A 143 21.10 26.37 -2.18
N THR A 144 21.07 25.18 -1.58
CA THR A 144 21.04 23.92 -2.32
C THR A 144 19.72 23.18 -2.15
N TRP A 145 19.31 22.44 -3.18
CA TRP A 145 18.09 21.65 -3.18
C TRP A 145 18.33 20.26 -3.78
N SER A 146 17.78 19.25 -3.11
CA SER A 146 18.06 17.83 -3.40
C SER A 146 17.09 17.18 -4.40
N GLY A 147 16.23 17.95 -5.08
CA GLY A 147 15.23 17.39 -6.00
C GLY A 147 14.05 16.70 -5.31
N ARG A 148 13.97 16.78 -3.97
CA ARG A 148 12.96 16.09 -3.16
C ARG A 148 12.15 17.09 -2.35
N GLY A 149 10.82 16.95 -2.38
CA GLY A 149 9.89 17.82 -1.67
C GLY A 149 9.44 19.02 -2.50
N ARG A 150 8.89 20.04 -1.83
CA ARG A 150 8.46 21.28 -2.50
C ARG A 150 9.69 22.03 -3.02
N ALA A 151 9.68 22.42 -4.29
CA ALA A 151 10.75 23.22 -4.85
C ALA A 151 10.80 24.60 -4.14
N PRO A 152 12.00 25.11 -3.83
CA PRO A 152 12.17 26.43 -3.24
C PRO A 152 11.81 27.52 -4.25
N ALA A 153 11.47 28.72 -3.78
CA ALA A 153 10.92 29.80 -4.62
C ALA A 153 11.84 30.17 -5.81
N TRP A 154 13.17 30.10 -5.63
CA TRP A 154 14.16 30.39 -6.67
C TRP A 154 14.22 29.35 -7.80
N LEU A 155 13.70 28.13 -7.57
CA LEU A 155 13.64 27.06 -8.58
C LEU A 155 12.20 26.73 -9.01
N ALA A 156 11.21 27.13 -8.21
CA ALA A 156 9.80 26.79 -8.44
C ALA A 156 9.19 27.57 -9.61
N SER A 157 9.65 28.80 -9.85
CA SER A 157 9.13 29.68 -10.91
C SER A 157 9.95 29.63 -12.21
N VAL A 158 10.98 28.78 -12.29
CA VAL A 158 11.84 28.68 -13.47
C VAL A 158 11.49 27.40 -14.25
N GLU A 159 11.07 27.58 -15.51
CA GLU A 159 10.78 26.50 -16.46
C GLU A 159 12.06 25.67 -16.73
N ASP A 160 13.19 26.35 -16.97
CA ASP A 160 14.48 25.74 -17.25
C ASP A 160 15.35 25.65 -15.99
N ARG A 161 15.43 24.45 -15.43
CA ARG A 161 16.18 24.18 -14.19
C ARG A 161 17.64 23.77 -14.41
N THR A 162 18.04 23.63 -15.67
CA THR A 162 19.40 23.28 -16.12
C THR A 162 20.51 24.18 -15.57
N PRO A 163 20.39 25.53 -15.48
CA PRO A 163 21.47 26.38 -14.97
C PRO A 163 21.69 26.25 -13.46
N PHE A 164 20.77 25.60 -12.74
CA PHE A 164 20.89 25.40 -11.31
C PHE A 164 21.44 24.03 -10.96
N LEU A 165 21.63 23.10 -11.92
CA LEU A 165 22.13 21.75 -11.60
C LEU A 165 23.57 21.78 -11.11
N ILE A 166 23.82 21.05 -10.02
CA ILE A 166 25.16 20.72 -9.55
C ILE A 166 25.52 19.39 -10.21
N ALA A 167 26.54 19.38 -11.07
CA ALA A 167 27.06 18.17 -11.72
C ALA A 167 27.81 17.27 -10.73
#